data_AF-A0A4D7YN64-F1
#
_entry.id   AF-A0A4D7YN64-F1
#
_cell.length_a   1.000
_cell.length_b   1.000
_cell.length_c   1.000
_cell.angle_alpha   90.00
_cell.angle_beta   90.00
_cell.angle_gamma   90.00
#
_symmetry.space_group_name_H-M   'P 1'
#
loop_
_entity.id
_entity.type
_entity.pdbx_description
1 polymer ?
#
loop_
_entity_poly.entity_id
_entity_poly.type
_entity_poly.pdbx_seq_one_letter_code
_entity_poly.pdbx_strand_id
1 'polypeptide(L)' 'MSDRSSEFAKFLIEEYRDIPEQHRPSVVRDRFPGIAHEDFMRGFAIAEELAVADAWDAAV' A
#
# COMPACT_ATOMS: atom_id res chain seq x y z
N MET A 1 5.71 13.56 13.88
CA MET A 1 5.83 12.07 13.81
C MET A 1 4.62 11.42 13.12
N SER A 2 3.85 12.12 12.28
CA SER A 2 2.58 11.59 11.71
C SER A 2 2.55 11.45 10.19
N ASP A 3 3.68 11.64 9.48
CA ASP A 3 3.67 11.69 8.00
C ASP A 3 3.91 10.34 7.30
N ARG A 4 4.54 9.37 7.99
CA ARG A 4 4.89 8.10 7.34
C ARG A 4 3.67 7.25 7.02
N SER A 5 2.61 7.32 7.83
CA SER A 5 1.40 6.53 7.64
C SER A 5 0.55 7.07 6.47
N SER A 6 0.48 8.39 6.29
CA SER A 6 -0.19 9.02 5.15
C SER A 6 0.60 8.81 3.85
N GLU A 7 1.92 8.95 3.87
CA GLU A 7 2.76 8.63 2.70
C GLU A 7 2.64 7.15 2.31
N PHE A 8 2.57 6.24 3.28
CA PHE A 8 2.36 4.82 3.02
C PHE A 8 1.01 4.55 2.35
N ALA A 9 -0.09 5.08 2.90
CA ALA A 9 -1.42 4.90 2.33
C ALA A 9 -1.51 5.47 0.90
N LYS A 10 -0.94 6.65 0.67
CA LYS A 10 -0.89 7.28 -0.65
C LYS A 10 -0.10 6.44 -1.65
N PHE A 11 1.07 5.93 -1.25
CA PHE A 11 1.86 5.04 -2.08
C PHE A 11 1.08 3.77 -2.48
N LEU A 12 0.35 3.15 -1.55
CA LEU A 12 -0.43 1.95 -1.84
C LEU A 12 -1.56 2.19 -2.85
N ILE A 13 -2.26 3.31 -2.71
CA ILE A 13 -3.45 3.63 -3.50
C ILE A 13 -3.08 4.15 -4.90
N GLU A 14 -2.09 5.05 -4.96
CA GLU A 14 -1.80 5.83 -6.18
C GLU A 14 -0.62 5.30 -6.99
N GLU A 15 0.36 4.64 -6.36
CA GLU A 15 1.63 4.32 -7.04
C GLU A 15 1.90 2.81 -7.15
N TYR A 16 1.58 2.03 -6.11
CA TYR A 16 1.97 0.62 -6.04
C TYR A 16 1.35 -0.26 -7.13
N ARG A 17 0.11 0.04 -7.55
CA ARG A 17 -0.59 -0.71 -8.60
C ARG A 17 0.06 -0.57 -9.97
N ASP A 18 0.64 0.59 -10.26
CA ASP A 18 1.27 0.90 -11.56
C ASP A 18 2.70 0.34 -11.66
N ILE A 19 3.30 -0.08 -10.55
CA ILE A 19 4.64 -0.67 -10.54
C ILE A 19 4.54 -2.11 -11.08
N PRO A 20 5.37 -2.50 -12.08
CA PRO A 20 5.45 -3.88 -12.53
C PRO A 20 5.85 -4.82 -11.39
N GLU A 21 5.20 -5.98 -11.28
CA GLU A 21 5.38 -6.92 -10.16
C GLU A 21 6.84 -7.24 -9.83
N GLN A 22 7.66 -7.45 -10.87
CA GLN A 22 9.10 -7.71 -10.74
C GLN A 22 9.90 -6.60 -10.04
N HIS A 23 9.39 -5.36 -10.02
CA HIS A 23 10.03 -4.20 -9.40
C HIS A 23 9.45 -3.85 -8.03
N ARG A 24 8.22 -4.30 -7.71
CA ARG A 24 7.52 -3.99 -6.44
C ARG A 24 8.38 -4.28 -5.20
N PRO A 25 9.07 -5.44 -5.06
CA PRO A 25 9.86 -5.73 -3.87
C PRO A 25 11.04 -4.76 -3.67
N SER A 26 11.69 -4.33 -4.76
CA SER A 26 12.80 -3.38 -4.69
C SER A 26 12.32 -1.99 -4.28
N VAL A 27 11.21 -1.51 -4.86
CA VAL A 27 10.64 -0.20 -4.51
C VAL A 27 10.19 -0.16 -3.05
N VAL A 28 9.53 -1.22 -2.57
CA VAL A 28 9.12 -1.34 -1.17
C VAL A 28 10.32 -1.28 -0.23
N ARG A 29 11.37 -2.04 -0.53
CA ARG A 29 12.60 -2.05 0.29
C ARG A 29 13.28 -0.68 0.32
N ASP A 30 13.33 0.01 -0.82
CA ASP A 30 14.05 1.28 -0.92
C ASP A 30 13.28 2.44 -0.25
N ARG A 31 11.95 2.46 -0.35
CA ARG A 31 11.08 3.45 0.34
C ARG A 31 10.82 3.13 1.81
N PHE A 32 10.72 1.85 2.16
CA PHE A 32 10.40 1.38 3.51
C PHE A 32 11.46 0.39 4.01
N PRO A 33 12.71 0.83 4.22
CA PRO A 33 13.83 -0.07 4.57
C PRO A 33 13.68 -0.74 5.94
N GLY A 34 12.72 -0.31 6.76
CA GLY A 34 12.42 -0.89 8.07
C GLY A 34 11.22 -1.84 8.10
N ILE A 35 10.56 -2.09 6.96
CA ILE A 35 9.38 -2.95 6.89
C ILE A 35 9.75 -4.22 6.12
N ALA A 36 9.49 -5.39 6.71
CA ALA A 36 9.66 -6.65 6.00
C ALA A 36 8.63 -6.74 4.86
N HIS A 37 9.02 -7.32 3.72
CA HIS A 37 8.12 -7.42 2.57
C HIS A 37 6.82 -8.16 2.90
N GLU A 38 6.86 -9.19 3.73
CA GLU A 38 5.65 -9.89 4.21
C GLU A 38 4.72 -8.99 5.02
N ASP A 39 5.28 -8.18 5.94
CA ASP A 39 4.50 -7.23 6.73
C ASP A 39 3.88 -6.13 5.86
N PHE A 40 4.62 -5.68 4.84
CA PHE A 40 4.12 -4.77 3.81
C PHE A 40 2.92 -5.37 3.07
N MET A 41 3.04 -6.62 2.60
CA MET A 41 1.97 -7.30 1.85
C MET A 41 0.72 -7.54 2.70
N ARG A 42 0.89 -7.83 4.00
CA ARG A 42 -0.23 -7.88 4.94
C ARG A 42 -0.93 -6.54 5.09
N GLY A 43 -0.17 -5.46 5.26
CA GLY A 43 -0.72 -4.11 5.34
C GLY A 43 -1.45 -3.70 4.07
N PHE A 44 -0.90 -4.07 2.90
CA PHE A 44 -1.51 -3.83 1.60
C PHE A 44 -2.85 -4.54 1.45
N ALA A 45 -2.93 -5.83 1.79
CA ALA A 45 -4.17 -6.60 1.69
C ALA A 45 -5.31 -6.00 2.55
N ILE A 46 -5.00 -5.57 3.78
CA ILE A 46 -5.97 -4.91 4.66
C ILE A 46 -6.42 -3.57 4.07
N ALA A 47 -5.47 -2.77 3.56
CA ALA A 47 -5.80 -1.49 2.94
C ALA A 47 -6.66 -1.66 1.68
N GLU A 48 -6.41 -2.72 0.89
CA GLU A 48 -7.21 -3.04 -0.29
C GLU A 48 -8.63 -3.48 0.08
N GLU A 49 -8.80 -4.32 1.10
CA GLU A 49 -10.12 -4.75 1.58
C GLU A 49 -10.96 -3.56 2.07
N LEU A 50 -10.35 -2.64 2.83
CA LEU A 50 -11.01 -1.41 3.28
C LEU A 50 -11.37 -0.49 2.12
N ALA A 51 -10.47 -0.28 1.18
CA ALA A 51 -10.72 0.57 0.01
C ALA A 51 -11.84 0.02 -0.89
N VAL A 52 -11.92 -1.31 -1.03
CA VAL A 52 -13.02 -1.98 -1.76
C VAL A 52 -14.34 -1.81 -1.02
N ALA A 53 -14.36 -2.00 0.31
CA ALA A 53 -15.56 -1.81 1.12
C ALA A 53 -16.08 -0.36 1.05
N ASP A 54 -15.20 0.63 1.24
CA ASP A 54 -15.54 2.05 1.13
C ASP A 54 -16.08 2.42 -0.27
N ALA A 55 -15.46 1.88 -1.33
CA ALA A 55 -15.93 2.10 -2.70
C ALA A 55 -17.30 1.47 -2.97
N TRP A 56 -17.62 0.35 -2.31
CA TRP A 56 -18.92 -0.30 -2.43
C TRP A 56 -20.00 0.48 -1.69
N ASP A 57 -19.74 0.91 -0.47
CA ASP A 57 -20.65 1.76 0.31
C ASP A 57 -20.90 3.12 -0.36
N ALA A 58 -19.88 3.70 -1.02
CA ALA A 58 -20.04 4.94 -1.78
C ALA A 58 -20.83 4.78 -3.10
N ALA A 59 -20.98 3.55 -3.59
CA ALA A 59 -21.71 3.25 -4.83
C ALA A 59 -23.18 2.85 -4.60
N VAL A 60 -23.60 2.69 -3.33
CA VAL A 60 -24.97 2.35 -2.89
C VAL A 60 -25.69 3.60 -2.39
#